data_AF-A0A6N6KH33-F1
#
_entry.id   AF-A0A6N6KH33-F1
#
_cell.length_a   1.000
_cell.length_b   1.000
_cell.length_c   1.000
_cell.angle_alpha   90.00
_cell.angle_beta   90.00
_cell.angle_gamma   90.00
#
_symmetry.space_group_name_H-M   'P 1'
#
loop_
_entity.id
_entity.type
_entity.pdbx_description
1 polymer ?
#
loop_
_entity_poly.entity_id
_entity_poly.type
_entity_poly.pdbx_seq_one_letter_code
_entity_poly.pdbx_strand_id
1 'polypeptide(L)'
;MDRKHEIRKELEDIAPALSGLKDKNEGFRIPENYFEKMQDEVMNKIKSDADLKVVHRETRTFSLSGRSRVWLKVAGFALVLATAAYFLIPAISSDGSENGYLAGLTPDEATEYVNNNLDEFDLEEMLEVAQVDPSELFTAQPAPESNTQEQIMEEYIDDILDDFDLEELEEML
;
A
#
# COMPACT_ATOMS: atom_id res chain seq x y z
N MET A 1 -52.18 7.63 4.27
CA MET A 1 -51.15 8.01 3.29
C MET A 1 -50.23 6.81 3.14
N ASP A 2 -50.09 6.28 1.93
CA ASP A 2 -49.31 5.05 1.68
C ASP A 2 -47.83 5.38 1.59
N ARG A 3 -47.05 5.04 2.64
CA ARG A 3 -45.59 5.25 2.72
C ARG A 3 -44.82 4.75 1.50
N LYS A 4 -45.33 3.70 0.84
CA LYS A 4 -44.75 3.14 -0.40
C LYS A 4 -44.74 4.14 -1.55
N HIS A 5 -45.73 5.03 -1.61
CA HIS A 5 -45.83 6.04 -2.65
C HIS A 5 -44.83 7.19 -2.42
N GLU A 6 -44.68 7.63 -1.17
CA GLU A 6 -43.71 8.66 -0.76
C GLU A 6 -42.27 8.21 -1.06
N ILE A 7 -41.89 6.99 -0.64
CA ILE A 7 -40.55 6.43 -0.89
C ILE A 7 -40.23 6.35 -2.39
N ARG A 8 -41.22 6.02 -3.23
CA ARG A 8 -41.03 5.96 -4.68
C ARG A 8 -40.76 7.33 -5.29
N LYS A 9 -41.47 8.34 -4.80
CA LYS A 9 -41.34 9.72 -5.25
C LYS A 9 -39.98 10.31 -4.84
N GLU A 10 -39.56 10.09 -3.61
CA GLU A 10 -38.23 10.50 -3.12
C GLU A 10 -37.11 9.78 -3.87
N LEU A 11 -37.26 8.48 -4.16
CA LEU A 11 -36.26 7.72 -4.91
C LEU A 11 -36.16 8.17 -6.37
N GLU A 12 -37.28 8.55 -6.99
CA GLU A 12 -37.31 9.11 -8.34
C GLU A 12 -36.59 10.47 -8.41
N ASP A 13 -36.73 11.30 -7.38
CA ASP A 13 -36.08 12.62 -7.26
C ASP A 13 -34.56 12.49 -7.04
N ILE A 14 -34.14 11.61 -6.13
CA ILE A 14 -32.74 11.48 -5.71
C ILE A 14 -31.94 10.56 -6.65
N ALA A 15 -32.56 9.50 -7.18
CA ALA A 15 -31.89 8.48 -7.97
C ALA A 15 -32.79 7.90 -9.09
N PRO A 16 -33.05 8.69 -10.16
CA PRO A 16 -33.97 8.29 -11.23
C PRO A 16 -33.56 6.98 -11.92
N ALA A 17 -32.26 6.70 -12.02
CA ALA A 17 -31.73 5.45 -12.58
C ALA A 17 -32.09 4.21 -11.72
N LEU A 18 -32.16 4.36 -10.39
CA LEU A 18 -32.51 3.29 -9.46
C LEU A 18 -34.04 3.08 -9.36
N SER A 19 -34.82 4.15 -9.50
CA SER A 19 -36.29 4.08 -9.50
C SER A 19 -36.82 3.13 -10.59
N GLY A 20 -36.23 3.20 -11.79
CA GLY A 20 -36.59 2.33 -12.93
C GLY A 20 -36.05 0.88 -12.86
N LEU A 21 -35.21 0.55 -11.87
CA LEU A 21 -34.56 -0.76 -11.77
C LEU A 21 -35.49 -1.83 -11.18
N LYS A 22 -36.47 -1.45 -10.34
CA LYS A 22 -37.40 -2.38 -9.70
C LYS A 22 -38.36 -3.06 -10.68
N ASP A 23 -38.72 -2.38 -11.76
CA ASP A 23 -39.66 -2.90 -12.77
C ASP A 23 -38.97 -3.83 -13.78
N LYS A 24 -37.63 -3.80 -13.80
CA LYS A 24 -36.79 -4.73 -14.54
C LYS A 24 -36.45 -5.88 -13.60
N ASN A 25 -36.97 -7.08 -13.84
CA ASN A 25 -36.61 -8.30 -13.10
C ASN A 25 -35.14 -8.75 -13.36
N GLU A 26 -34.27 -7.81 -13.71
CA GLU A 26 -32.88 -7.92 -14.15
C GLU A 26 -31.91 -7.48 -13.03
N GLY A 27 -32.33 -7.57 -11.78
CA GLY A 27 -31.45 -7.36 -10.63
C GLY A 27 -30.42 -8.49 -10.49
N PHE A 28 -29.40 -8.27 -9.66
CA PHE A 28 -28.44 -9.31 -9.30
C PHE A 28 -29.18 -10.48 -8.61
N ARG A 29 -29.21 -11.64 -9.26
CA ARG A 29 -29.80 -12.87 -8.72
C ARG A 29 -28.70 -13.85 -8.41
N ILE A 30 -28.58 -14.25 -7.15
CA ILE A 30 -27.70 -15.34 -6.76
C ILE A 30 -28.32 -16.69 -7.16
N PRO A 31 -27.52 -17.64 -7.66
CA PRO A 31 -27.96 -19.01 -7.86
C PRO A 31 -28.40 -19.68 -6.54
N GLU A 32 -29.25 -20.69 -6.64
CA GLU A 32 -29.58 -21.54 -5.50
C GLU A 32 -28.31 -22.19 -4.92
N ASN A 33 -28.21 -22.21 -3.59
CA ASN A 33 -27.11 -22.80 -2.82
C ASN A 33 -25.72 -22.18 -3.13
N TYR A 34 -25.67 -20.93 -3.61
CA TYR A 34 -24.42 -20.21 -3.88
C TYR A 34 -23.52 -20.17 -2.64
N PHE A 35 -24.03 -19.68 -1.52
CA PHE A 35 -23.25 -19.55 -0.29
C PHE A 35 -22.95 -20.92 0.37
N GLU A 36 -23.86 -21.89 0.24
CA GLU A 36 -23.63 -23.25 0.75
C GLU A 36 -22.45 -23.93 0.05
N LYS A 37 -22.36 -23.81 -1.28
CA LYS A 37 -21.27 -24.42 -2.07
C LYS A 37 -19.96 -23.63 -2.01
N MET A 38 -20.04 -22.32 -1.80
CA MET A 38 -18.87 -21.43 -1.78
C MET A 38 -17.85 -21.85 -0.71
N GLN A 39 -18.32 -22.20 0.49
CA GLN A 39 -17.44 -22.61 1.58
C GLN A 39 -16.63 -23.87 1.21
N ASP A 40 -17.30 -24.88 0.64
CA ASP A 40 -16.66 -26.12 0.22
C ASP A 40 -15.67 -25.87 -0.93
N GLU A 41 -16.04 -25.02 -1.89
CA GLU A 41 -15.18 -24.67 -3.03
C GLU A 41 -13.88 -23.99 -2.57
N VAL A 42 -13.98 -23.01 -1.66
CA VAL A 42 -12.81 -22.32 -1.09
C VAL A 42 -11.92 -23.30 -0.32
N MET A 43 -12.51 -24.14 0.53
CA MET A 43 -11.76 -25.10 1.33
C MET A 43 -11.07 -26.17 0.47
N ASN A 44 -11.71 -26.61 -0.61
CA ASN A 44 -11.13 -27.56 -1.55
C ASN A 44 -9.94 -26.94 -2.31
N LYS A 45 -10.04 -25.66 -2.70
CA LYS A 45 -8.95 -24.95 -3.39
C LYS A 45 -7.70 -24.79 -2.53
N ILE A 46 -7.89 -24.49 -1.24
CA ILE A 46 -6.79 -24.40 -0.27
C ILE A 46 -6.10 -25.76 -0.10
N LYS A 47 -6.88 -26.85 -0.02
CA LYS A 47 -6.35 -28.21 0.11
C LYS A 47 -5.65 -28.71 -1.15
N SER A 48 -6.13 -28.35 -2.34
CA SER A 48 -5.49 -28.76 -3.60
C SER A 48 -4.14 -28.10 -3.83
N ASP A 49 -3.94 -26.87 -3.34
CA ASP A 49 -2.66 -26.17 -3.43
C ASP A 49 -1.63 -26.72 -2.42
N ALA A 50 -2.09 -27.26 -1.28
CA ALA A 50 -1.22 -27.91 -0.29
C ALA A 50 -0.67 -29.28 -0.74
N ASP A 51 -1.26 -29.90 -1.77
CA ASP A 51 -0.91 -31.25 -2.25
C ASP A 51 -0.09 -31.24 -3.57
N LEU A 52 0.46 -30.08 -3.96
CA LEU A 52 1.41 -29.96 -5.06
C LEU A 52 2.75 -30.63 -4.68
N LYS A 53 2.79 -31.98 -4.76
CA LYS A 53 4.02 -32.75 -4.83
C LYS A 53 4.86 -32.20 -5.98
N VAL A 54 6.01 -31.62 -5.65
CA VAL A 54 7.05 -31.19 -6.60
C VAL A 54 7.52 -32.41 -7.40
N VAL A 55 6.88 -32.67 -8.54
CA VAL A 55 7.26 -33.74 -9.47
C VAL A 55 8.60 -33.37 -10.11
N HIS A 56 9.68 -33.97 -9.61
CA HIS A 56 10.99 -33.93 -10.26
C HIS A 56 10.92 -34.78 -11.53
N ARG A 57 10.65 -34.13 -12.66
CA ARG A 57 10.67 -34.77 -13.98
C ARG A 57 12.09 -34.74 -14.53
N GLU A 58 12.81 -35.85 -14.38
CA GLU A 58 14.13 -36.00 -15.03
C GLU A 58 13.96 -36.08 -16.55
N THR A 59 14.22 -34.98 -17.24
CA THR A 59 14.28 -34.96 -18.70
C THR A 59 15.67 -35.33 -19.16
N ARG A 60 15.81 -36.51 -19.77
CA ARG A 60 17.03 -36.93 -20.47
C ARG A 60 17.18 -36.08 -21.73
N THR A 61 18.06 -35.09 -21.70
CA THR A 61 18.31 -34.20 -22.85
C THR A 61 19.42 -34.77 -23.74
N PHE A 62 19.14 -34.93 -25.04
CA PHE A 62 20.15 -35.21 -26.06
C PHE A 62 21.04 -33.97 -26.23
N SER A 63 22.31 -34.07 -25.85
CA SER A 63 23.29 -32.99 -26.01
C SER A 63 23.72 -32.89 -27.47
N LEU A 64 23.23 -31.85 -28.15
CA LEU A 64 23.71 -31.47 -29.47
C LEU A 64 24.79 -30.39 -29.30
N SER A 65 26.04 -30.82 -29.38
CA SER A 65 27.22 -29.96 -29.42
C SER A 65 27.22 -29.08 -30.68
N GLY A 66 27.33 -27.76 -30.52
CA GLY A 66 27.36 -26.83 -31.65
C GLY A 66 27.60 -25.38 -31.26
N ARG A 67 28.87 -24.95 -31.30
CA ARG A 67 29.46 -23.59 -31.45
C ARG A 67 28.63 -22.37 -30.98
N SER A 68 29.23 -21.61 -30.07
CA SER A 68 28.68 -20.49 -29.30
C SER A 68 28.10 -19.33 -30.12
N ARG A 69 26.80 -19.03 -29.91
CA ARG A 69 26.09 -17.82 -30.40
C ARG A 69 26.02 -16.70 -29.34
N VAL A 70 26.87 -16.74 -28.32
CA VAL A 70 26.79 -15.82 -27.17
C VAL A 70 27.28 -14.41 -27.55
N TRP A 71 28.22 -14.29 -28.47
CA TRP A 71 28.83 -13.01 -28.86
C TRP A 71 27.88 -12.08 -29.64
N LEU A 72 26.89 -12.62 -30.35
CA LEU A 72 25.87 -11.82 -31.03
C LEU A 72 24.87 -11.17 -30.06
N LYS A 73 24.66 -11.77 -28.88
CA LYS A 73 23.79 -11.19 -27.84
C LYS A 73 24.46 -10.05 -27.08
N VAL A 74 25.78 -10.14 -26.88
CA VAL A 74 26.56 -9.11 -26.17
C VAL A 74 26.67 -7.82 -27.01
N ALA A 75 26.87 -7.92 -28.32
CA ALA A 75 26.98 -6.74 -29.19
C ALA A 75 25.67 -5.93 -29.26
N GLY A 76 24.51 -6.61 -29.29
CA GLY A 76 23.21 -5.93 -29.26
C GLY A 76 22.96 -5.19 -27.94
N PHE A 77 23.30 -5.81 -26.81
CA PHE A 77 23.12 -5.18 -25.49
C PHE A 77 24.02 -3.95 -25.31
N ALA A 78 25.27 -4.01 -25.78
CA ALA A 78 26.19 -2.87 -25.70
C ALA A 78 25.70 -1.65 -26.50
N LEU A 79 25.07 -1.86 -27.67
CA LEU A 79 24.54 -0.78 -28.50
C LEU A 79 23.29 -0.14 -27.85
N VAL A 80 22.40 -0.96 -27.29
CA VAL A 80 21.21 -0.48 -26.54
C VAL A 80 21.63 0.33 -25.31
N LEU A 81 22.61 -0.17 -24.54
CA LEU A 81 23.14 0.55 -23.38
C LEU A 81 23.83 1.86 -23.78
N ALA A 82 24.58 1.90 -24.87
CA ALA A 82 25.22 3.12 -25.34
C ALA A 82 24.20 4.19 -25.79
N THR A 83 23.12 3.78 -26.48
CA THR A 83 22.04 4.71 -26.86
C THR A 83 21.24 5.18 -25.65
N ALA A 84 20.97 4.30 -24.69
CA ALA A 84 20.30 4.66 -23.44
C ALA A 84 21.15 5.62 -22.62
N ALA A 85 22.45 5.36 -22.49
CA ALA A 85 23.39 6.23 -21.80
C ALA A 85 23.52 7.60 -22.50
N TYR A 86 23.60 7.64 -23.83
CA TYR A 86 23.66 8.91 -24.57
C TYR A 86 22.41 9.79 -24.33
N PHE A 87 21.25 9.17 -24.15
CA PHE A 87 20.00 9.88 -23.85
C PHE A 87 19.85 10.22 -22.35
N LEU A 88 20.34 9.35 -21.46
CA LEU A 88 20.11 9.45 -20.01
C LEU A 88 21.21 10.22 -19.26
N ILE A 89 22.46 10.21 -19.74
CA ILE A 89 23.57 10.97 -19.14
C ILE A 89 23.27 12.49 -19.07
N PRO A 90 22.77 13.17 -20.12
CA PRO A 90 22.42 14.58 -20.00
C PRO A 90 21.20 14.82 -19.09
N ALA A 91 20.34 13.81 -18.86
CA ALA A 91 19.20 13.90 -17.95
C ALA A 91 19.58 13.69 -16.48
N ILE A 92 20.65 12.95 -16.19
CA ILE A 92 21.15 12.71 -14.83
C ILE A 92 22.20 13.76 -14.40
N SER A 93 22.75 14.53 -15.34
CA SER A 93 23.72 15.61 -15.04
C SER A 93 23.06 16.89 -14.50
N SER A 94 21.76 16.88 -14.19
CA SER A 94 21.12 17.95 -13.44
C SER A 94 21.65 17.93 -12.01
N ASP A 95 22.49 18.93 -11.73
CA ASP A 95 22.99 19.39 -10.44
C ASP A 95 22.28 18.77 -9.22
N GLY A 96 23.07 18.08 -8.39
CA GLY A 96 22.62 17.32 -7.24
C GLY A 96 21.98 18.21 -6.18
N SER A 97 20.69 18.48 -6.33
CA SER A 97 19.83 18.97 -5.28
C SER A 97 18.98 17.81 -4.80
N GLU A 98 19.37 17.20 -3.68
CA GLU A 98 18.61 16.17 -2.97
C GLU A 98 17.25 16.67 -2.42
N ASN A 99 16.80 17.87 -2.82
CA ASN A 99 15.55 18.50 -2.39
C ASN A 99 14.44 18.51 -3.46
N GLY A 100 14.57 17.73 -4.53
CA GLY A 100 13.64 17.76 -5.68
C GLY A 100 12.19 17.39 -5.39
N TYR A 101 11.92 16.67 -4.29
CA TYR A 101 10.54 16.32 -3.91
C TYR A 101 9.81 17.45 -3.17
N LEU A 102 10.54 18.35 -2.50
CA LEU A 102 9.96 19.54 -1.86
C LEU A 102 10.06 20.79 -2.75
N ALA A 103 11.07 20.87 -3.61
CA ALA A 103 11.23 21.98 -4.56
C ALA A 103 10.20 21.97 -5.71
N GLY A 104 9.47 20.86 -5.87
CA GLY A 104 8.38 20.72 -6.84
C GLY A 104 7.02 21.20 -6.35
N LEU A 105 6.84 21.42 -5.04
CA LEU A 105 5.61 21.97 -4.50
C LEU A 105 5.65 23.50 -4.59
N THR A 106 4.64 24.06 -5.23
CA THR A 106 4.45 25.52 -5.20
C THR A 106 3.99 25.94 -3.80
N PRO A 107 4.33 27.17 -3.33
CA PRO A 107 3.80 27.68 -2.07
C PRO A 107 2.27 27.62 -2.01
N ASP A 108 1.61 27.83 -3.14
CA ASP A 108 0.15 27.78 -3.26
C ASP A 108 -0.37 26.36 -3.00
N GLU A 109 0.22 25.33 -3.61
CA GLU A 109 -0.15 23.91 -3.42
C GLU A 109 0.11 23.44 -1.98
N ALA A 110 1.20 23.89 -1.37
CA ALA A 110 1.49 23.59 0.03
C ALA A 110 0.44 24.21 0.96
N THR A 111 0.03 25.46 0.72
CA THR A 111 -1.03 26.11 1.51
C THR A 111 -2.40 25.46 1.29
N GLU A 112 -2.70 25.02 0.07
CA GLU A 112 -3.95 24.34 -0.25
C GLU A 112 -4.04 22.97 0.44
N TYR A 113 -2.95 22.20 0.45
CA TYR A 113 -2.88 20.94 1.18
C TYR A 113 -3.09 21.13 2.69
N VAL A 114 -2.40 22.10 3.30
CA VAL A 114 -2.56 22.38 4.74
C VAL A 114 -4.00 22.80 5.04
N ASN A 115 -4.60 23.67 4.23
CA ASN A 115 -5.98 24.12 4.45
C ASN A 115 -7.02 23.01 4.24
N ASN A 116 -6.82 22.11 3.29
CA ASN A 116 -7.76 21.01 3.02
C ASN A 116 -7.67 19.89 4.05
N ASN A 117 -6.55 19.79 4.77
CA ASN A 117 -6.33 18.80 5.84
C ASN A 117 -6.31 19.45 7.24
N LEU A 118 -6.65 20.73 7.36
CA LEU A 118 -6.66 21.45 8.65
C LEU A 118 -7.59 20.80 9.68
N ASP A 119 -8.68 20.18 9.22
CA ASP A 119 -9.61 19.45 10.09
C ASP A 119 -9.00 18.20 10.75
N GLU A 120 -7.90 17.67 10.17
CA GLU A 120 -7.16 16.52 10.70
C GLU A 120 -6.17 16.93 11.80
N PHE A 121 -5.78 18.21 11.86
CA PHE A 121 -4.89 18.74 12.87
C PHE A 121 -5.71 19.35 14.01
N ASP A 122 -5.59 18.80 15.23
CA ASP A 122 -6.20 19.41 16.39
C ASP A 122 -5.47 20.73 16.72
N LEU A 123 -6.24 21.81 16.87
CA LEU A 123 -5.71 23.14 17.15
C LEU A 123 -5.00 23.17 18.50
N GLU A 124 -5.44 22.34 19.46
CA GLU A 124 -4.78 22.17 20.76
C GLU A 124 -3.37 21.57 20.59
N GLU A 125 -3.23 20.55 19.73
CA GLU A 125 -1.95 19.88 19.41
C GLU A 125 -1.00 20.81 18.64
N MET A 126 -1.54 21.61 17.71
CA MET A 126 -0.74 22.63 17.01
C MET A 126 -0.26 23.74 17.95
N LEU A 127 -1.08 24.14 18.93
CA LEU A 127 -0.74 25.17 19.91
C LEU A 127 0.31 24.67 20.91
N GLU A 128 0.34 23.38 21.20
CA GLU A 128 1.37 22.73 22.01
C GLU A 128 2.72 22.77 21.30
N VAL A 129 2.79 22.29 20.05
CA VAL A 129 4.04 22.30 19.26
C VAL A 129 4.56 23.73 19.01
N ALA A 130 3.67 24.72 18.82
CA ALA A 130 4.06 26.12 18.64
C ALA A 130 4.60 26.78 19.94
N GLN A 131 4.28 26.20 21.11
CA GLN A 131 4.77 26.65 22.41
C GLN A 131 6.06 25.93 22.83
N VAL A 132 6.45 24.85 22.14
CA VAL A 132 7.75 24.19 22.37
C VAL A 132 8.87 25.10 21.84
N ASP A 133 9.80 25.45 22.73
CA ASP A 133 10.97 26.26 22.38
C ASP A 133 11.80 25.49 21.32
N PRO A 134 12.12 26.06 20.14
CA PRO A 134 12.80 25.35 19.04
C PRO A 134 14.14 24.70 19.44
N SER A 135 14.76 25.16 20.52
CA SER A 135 15.96 24.55 21.09
C SER A 135 15.72 23.23 21.83
N GLU A 136 14.47 22.92 22.24
CA GLU A 136 14.09 21.65 22.86
C GLU A 136 13.59 20.62 21.82
N LEU A 137 13.26 21.07 20.61
CA LEU A 137 12.83 20.21 19.49
C LEU A 137 13.98 19.40 18.86
N PHE A 138 15.24 19.71 19.21
CA PHE A 138 16.44 19.04 18.70
C PHE A 138 17.41 18.69 19.84
N THR A 139 16.95 17.88 20.78
CA THR A 139 17.84 17.05 21.61
C THR A 139 17.66 15.58 21.27
N ALA A 140 17.73 15.23 19.98
CA ALA A 140 18.18 13.91 19.59
C ALA A 140 19.67 13.84 19.93
N GLN A 141 19.98 13.41 21.16
CA GLN A 141 21.32 13.06 21.55
C GLN A 141 21.87 12.09 20.48
N PRO A 142 23.00 12.38 19.81
CA PRO A 142 23.56 11.48 18.81
C PRO A 142 23.82 10.15 19.51
N ALA A 143 23.10 9.12 19.09
CA ALA A 143 23.21 7.78 19.64
C ALA A 143 24.69 7.34 19.58
N PRO A 144 25.25 6.76 20.67
CA PRO A 144 26.50 6.05 20.56
C PRO A 144 26.31 4.89 19.58
N GLU A 145 27.12 4.87 18.54
CA GLU A 145 27.16 3.85 17.50
C GLU A 145 27.24 2.45 18.11
N SER A 146 26.17 1.64 18.05
CA SER A 146 26.21 0.17 17.98
C SER A 146 24.85 -0.53 18.14
N ASN A 147 23.78 0.17 18.55
CA ASN A 147 22.52 -0.53 18.82
C ASN A 147 21.81 -0.90 17.52
N THR A 148 21.59 -2.19 17.30
CA THR A 148 20.81 -2.71 16.18
C THR A 148 19.34 -2.36 16.35
N GLN A 149 18.57 -2.33 15.26
CA GLN A 149 17.13 -2.02 15.29
C GLN A 149 16.34 -2.88 16.28
N GLU A 150 16.78 -4.12 16.53
CA GLU A 150 16.21 -5.00 17.56
C GLU A 150 16.38 -4.44 18.98
N GLN A 151 17.52 -3.84 19.31
CA GLN A 151 17.76 -3.29 20.66
C GLN A 151 16.95 -2.02 20.91
N ILE A 152 16.74 -1.20 19.87
CA ILE A 152 15.88 -0.02 19.94
C ILE A 152 14.41 -0.46 20.10
N MET A 153 14.02 -1.55 19.43
CA MET A 153 12.67 -2.11 19.54
C MET A 153 12.43 -2.73 20.92
N GLU A 154 13.43 -3.41 21.50
CA GLU A 154 13.34 -3.98 22.85
C GLU A 154 13.21 -2.88 23.92
N GLU A 155 14.00 -1.80 23.83
CA GLU A 155 13.89 -0.66 24.77
C GLU A 155 12.51 0.02 24.67
N TYR A 156 12.00 0.18 23.45
CA TYR A 156 10.65 0.75 23.23
C TYR A 156 9.53 -0.17 23.73
N ILE A 157 9.70 -1.49 23.63
CA ILE A 157 8.71 -2.46 24.13
C ILE A 157 8.73 -2.49 25.66
N ASP A 158 9.89 -2.43 26.30
CA ASP A 158 9.99 -2.41 27.76
C ASP A 158 9.37 -1.13 28.36
N ASP A 159 9.61 0.04 27.74
CA ASP A 159 8.98 1.30 28.17
C ASP A 159 7.45 1.25 28.04
N ILE A 160 6.93 0.63 26.97
CA ILE A 160 5.48 0.45 26.81
C ILE A 160 4.93 -0.54 27.85
N LEU A 161 5.64 -1.63 28.13
CA LEU A 161 5.19 -2.65 29.07
C LEU A 161 5.17 -2.15 30.51
N ASP A 162 6.02 -1.19 30.89
CA ASP A 162 5.98 -0.56 32.22
C ASP A 162 4.74 0.34 32.40
N ASP A 163 4.18 0.89 31.32
CA ASP A 163 2.95 1.70 31.36
C ASP A 163 1.65 0.86 31.36
N PHE A 164 1.71 -0.41 30.93
CA PHE A 164 0.56 -1.32 30.99
C PHE A 164 0.58 -2.15 32.28
N ASP A 165 -0.19 -1.73 33.28
CA ASP A 165 -0.40 -2.50 34.51
C ASP A 165 -1.01 -3.88 34.17
N LEU A 166 -0.44 -4.95 34.73
CA LEU A 166 -0.86 -6.35 34.49
C LEU A 166 -2.36 -6.60 34.75
N GLU A 167 -3.01 -5.74 35.54
CA GLU A 167 -4.45 -5.80 35.86
C GLU A 167 -5.32 -5.36 34.67
N GLU A 168 -4.84 -4.42 33.83
CA GLU A 168 -5.56 -3.94 32.63
C GLU A 168 -5.48 -4.95 31.48
N LEU A 169 -4.39 -5.72 31.41
CA LEU A 169 -4.23 -6.82 30.43
C LEU A 169 -5.10 -8.05 30.75
N GLU A 170 -5.40 -8.30 32.02
CA GLU A 170 -6.30 -9.39 32.43
C GLU A 170 -7.78 -9.06 32.16
N GLU A 171 -8.14 -7.76 32.16
CA GLU A 171 -9.51 -7.32 31.85
C GLU A 171 -9.84 -7.39 30.33
N MET A 172 -8.81 -7.48 29.47
CA MET A 172 -8.95 -7.63 28.01
C MET A 172 -9.08 -9.07 27.50
N LEU A 173 -8.92 -10.09 28.36
CA LEU A 173 -8.90 -11.51 27.97
C LEU A 173 -10.11 -12.30 28.53
#